data_AF-A0A7J7PDD5-F1
#
_entry.id   AF-A0A7J7PDD5-F1
#
_cell.length_a   1.000
_cell.length_b   1.000
_cell.length_c   1.000
_cell.angle_alpha   90.00
_cell.angle_beta   90.00
_cell.angle_gamma   90.00
#
_symmetry.space_group_name_H-M   'P 1'
#
loop_
_entity.id
_entity.type
_entity.pdbx_description
1 polymer ?
#
loop_
_entity_poly.entity_id
_entity_poly.type
_entity_poly.pdbx_seq_one_letter_code
_entity_poly.pdbx_strand_id
1 'polypeptide(L)'
;MNCSDPASAEAVVHRLPAQLERGMAHKLLLAAAALKHTAAMQQMLRLAAMQRHADAALVEAMLSQLLAHQESVQQLCALPAAEQLSSDAVSRLLLQAMQQRLPAAASQLQRLPAAGQLGTEQVGDLLQACVRACATDGHGWLLSDCLKWILRLPAIRELSSGAIVRVLNTAIDVIGESVVELGIAALRLLMLPAAATISGDDMAQLLQAALQRGSVSLSLLDGMWKLPAAVQLSDKTVVKLLRMAADPSRGYVTRLREFVEKLCRLPAAATISIDDMEHLLQAAAQAKPVLFTSFDYALVWALPAALELSADAIARLMRTILDASIEEVSESYVLVQRLLSLPAAATISSEDTGHLLQAAMQCKSDPWCRPLSTIMKLPAVVELNASAIVRAVCTITSINTDGYTAGRRDYVERLLRLPAAATISSEDTEHLLQAAIQRKPGVCFKTLDFILQLPAAVELSAGAIVRTISSWDDDDCPAIRCGYVKRLLRLPAAATISSQDTTHLLQAALERAAPAAVVQSAAAGPGGRGGD
;
A
#
# COMPACT_ATOMS: atom_id res chain seq x y z
N MET A 1 67.50 4.43 3.81
CA MET A 1 67.12 5.85 3.95
C MET A 1 65.64 5.88 4.28
N ASN A 2 65.24 6.51 5.38
CA ASN A 2 63.83 6.67 5.71
C ASN A 2 63.35 7.96 5.03
N CYS A 3 62.92 7.86 3.77
CA CYS A 3 62.44 9.01 3.01
C CYS A 3 60.98 9.28 3.39
N SER A 4 60.73 9.70 4.63
CA SER A 4 59.40 10.08 5.11
C SER A 4 58.99 11.47 4.63
N ASP A 5 59.98 12.29 4.26
CA ASP A 5 59.80 13.66 3.78
C ASP A 5 59.76 13.71 2.23
N PRO A 6 58.70 14.28 1.62
CA PRO A 6 58.60 14.44 0.17
C PRO A 6 59.76 15.21 -0.46
N ALA A 7 60.29 16.25 0.21
CA ALA A 7 61.40 17.05 -0.31
C ALA A 7 62.71 16.23 -0.37
N SER A 8 62.96 15.44 0.66
CA SER A 8 64.07 14.49 0.70
C SER A 8 63.95 13.44 -0.42
N ALA A 9 62.75 12.95 -0.72
CA ALA A 9 62.53 12.02 -1.82
C ALA A 9 62.86 12.66 -3.18
N GLU A 10 62.44 13.90 -3.42
CA GLU A 10 62.75 14.63 -4.65
C GLU A 10 64.27 14.88 -4.82
N ALA A 11 64.96 15.28 -3.76
CA ALA A 11 66.42 15.47 -3.78
C ALA A 11 67.18 14.17 -4.14
N VAL A 12 66.68 13.02 -3.69
CA VAL A 12 67.25 11.71 -4.03
C VAL A 12 67.02 11.38 -5.51
N VAL A 13 65.86 11.71 -6.08
CA VAL A 13 65.56 11.48 -7.51
C VAL A 13 66.56 12.20 -8.41
N HIS A 14 66.99 13.42 -8.05
CA HIS A 14 68.01 14.16 -8.79
C HIS A 14 69.41 13.55 -8.74
N ARG A 15 69.69 12.64 -7.80
CA ARG A 15 70.98 11.97 -7.65
C ARG A 15 70.97 10.53 -8.15
N LEU A 16 69.85 10.06 -8.74
CA LEU A 16 69.77 8.70 -9.26
C LEU A 16 70.73 8.53 -10.45
N PRO A 17 71.47 7.40 -10.51
CA PRO A 17 72.38 7.14 -11.61
C PRO A 17 71.61 6.97 -12.93
N ALA A 18 72.26 7.34 -14.04
CA ALA A 18 71.67 7.21 -15.38
C ALA A 18 71.35 5.75 -15.77
N GLN A 19 72.00 4.78 -15.12
CA GLN A 19 71.74 3.35 -15.25
C GLN A 19 71.28 2.82 -13.90
N LEU A 20 70.04 2.34 -13.87
CA LEU A 20 69.43 1.71 -12.71
C LEU A 20 69.13 0.26 -13.06
N GLU A 21 69.43 -0.66 -12.15
CA GLU A 21 68.97 -2.04 -12.31
C GLU A 21 67.43 -2.10 -12.21
N ARG A 22 66.80 -2.94 -13.04
CA ARG A 22 65.33 -3.10 -13.10
C ARG A 22 64.70 -3.29 -11.71
N GLY A 23 65.28 -4.17 -10.88
CA GLY A 23 64.77 -4.44 -9.54
C GLY A 23 64.86 -3.25 -8.58
N MET A 24 65.88 -2.40 -8.73
CA MET A 24 66.02 -1.17 -7.93
C MET A 24 65.00 -0.11 -8.39
N ALA A 25 64.87 0.08 -9.71
CA ALA A 25 63.87 0.98 -10.29
C ALA A 25 62.45 0.64 -9.82
N HIS A 26 62.08 -0.65 -9.85
CA HIS A 26 60.80 -1.16 -9.35
C HIS A 26 60.57 -0.84 -7.87
N LYS A 27 61.55 -1.13 -7.01
CA LYS A 27 61.45 -0.88 -5.57
C LYS A 27 61.30 0.60 -5.26
N LEU A 28 62.05 1.47 -5.96
CA LEU A 28 61.96 2.93 -5.76
C LEU A 28 60.59 3.47 -6.17
N LEU A 29 60.07 3.05 -7.33
CA LEU A 29 58.76 3.47 -7.81
C LEU A 29 57.63 2.98 -6.90
N LEU A 30 57.65 1.70 -6.48
CA LEU A 30 56.67 1.15 -5.54
C LEU A 30 56.76 1.79 -4.16
N ALA A 31 57.96 2.07 -3.66
CA ALA A 31 58.11 2.76 -2.38
C ALA A 31 57.55 4.19 -2.45
N ALA A 32 57.84 4.93 -3.52
CA ALA A 32 57.27 6.26 -3.71
C ALA A 32 55.74 6.23 -3.87
N ALA A 33 55.20 5.24 -4.58
CA ALA A 33 53.75 5.06 -4.70
C ALA A 33 53.09 4.70 -3.36
N ALA A 34 53.67 3.77 -2.60
CA ALA A 34 53.16 3.36 -1.29
C ALA A 34 53.18 4.50 -0.27
N LEU A 35 54.22 5.35 -0.32
CA LEU A 35 54.33 6.56 0.49
C LEU A 35 53.52 7.74 -0.07
N LYS A 36 52.84 7.58 -1.22
CA LYS A 36 52.07 8.64 -1.90
C LYS A 36 52.92 9.88 -2.23
N HIS A 37 54.21 9.70 -2.48
CA HIS A 37 55.12 10.76 -2.90
C HIS A 37 54.96 11.05 -4.38
N THR A 38 53.81 11.66 -4.74
CA THR A 38 53.42 11.89 -6.13
C THR A 38 54.49 12.66 -6.90
N ALA A 39 54.96 13.81 -6.41
CA ALA A 39 55.98 14.62 -7.09
C ALA A 39 57.27 13.84 -7.42
N ALA A 40 57.83 13.12 -6.44
CA ALA A 40 59.02 12.30 -6.65
C ALA A 40 58.77 11.18 -7.67
N MET A 41 57.61 10.53 -7.60
CA MET A 41 57.20 9.53 -8.59
C MET A 41 57.06 10.13 -9.99
N GLN A 42 56.41 11.29 -10.14
CA GLN A 42 56.26 11.95 -11.43
C GLN A 42 57.63 12.28 -12.05
N GLN A 43 58.57 12.77 -11.23
CA GLN A 43 59.95 13.01 -11.68
C GLN A 43 60.66 11.72 -12.08
N MET A 44 60.53 10.65 -11.30
CA MET A 44 61.11 9.34 -11.66
C MET A 44 60.51 8.81 -12.97
N LEU A 45 59.21 8.91 -13.17
CA LEU A 45 58.53 8.47 -14.41
C LEU A 45 58.93 9.27 -15.65
N ARG A 46 59.52 10.47 -15.50
CA ARG A 46 60.09 11.25 -16.61
C ARG A 46 61.49 10.79 -17.02
N LEU A 47 62.20 10.03 -16.18
CA LEU A 47 63.53 9.52 -16.49
C LEU A 47 63.44 8.35 -17.46
N ALA A 48 64.15 8.42 -18.59
CA ALA A 48 64.17 7.35 -19.60
C ALA A 48 64.60 5.98 -19.03
N ALA A 49 65.54 5.98 -18.07
CA ALA A 49 65.96 4.75 -17.38
C ALA A 49 64.81 4.08 -16.63
N MET A 50 63.95 4.85 -15.96
CA MET A 50 62.78 4.32 -15.26
C MET A 50 61.72 3.83 -16.23
N GLN A 51 61.43 4.59 -17.30
CA GLN A 51 60.44 4.19 -18.31
C GLN A 51 60.81 2.87 -18.99
N ARG A 52 62.09 2.62 -19.27
CA ARG A 52 62.57 1.34 -19.85
C ARG A 52 62.37 0.14 -18.94
N HIS A 53 62.23 0.36 -17.64
CA HIS A 53 62.04 -0.70 -16.65
C HIS A 53 60.60 -0.81 -16.15
N ALA A 54 59.73 0.13 -16.51
CA ALA A 54 58.31 0.02 -16.25
C ALA A 54 57.71 -1.10 -17.10
N ASP A 55 57.13 -2.09 -16.43
CA ASP A 55 56.34 -3.15 -17.06
C ASP A 55 54.89 -3.09 -16.58
N ALA A 56 54.02 -3.88 -17.21
CA ALA A 56 52.59 -3.90 -16.92
C ALA A 56 52.30 -4.19 -15.44
N ALA A 57 53.00 -5.15 -14.83
CA ALA A 57 52.78 -5.54 -13.43
C ALA A 57 53.15 -4.41 -12.45
N LEU A 58 54.25 -3.71 -12.71
CA LEU A 58 54.63 -2.53 -11.93
C LEU A 58 53.58 -1.42 -12.05
N VAL A 59 53.14 -1.13 -13.28
CA VAL A 59 52.11 -0.09 -13.53
C VAL A 59 50.79 -0.46 -12.84
N GLU A 60 50.34 -1.72 -12.90
CA GLU A 60 49.14 -2.19 -12.20
C GLU A 60 49.25 -1.97 -10.68
N ALA A 61 50.38 -2.34 -10.08
CA ALA A 61 50.60 -2.19 -8.64
C ALA A 61 50.62 -0.71 -8.23
N MET A 62 51.28 0.16 -9.01
CA MET A 62 51.30 1.60 -8.77
C MET A 62 49.90 2.23 -8.92
N LEU A 63 49.15 1.86 -9.97
CA LEU A 63 47.79 2.34 -10.18
C LEU A 63 46.87 1.94 -9.02
N SER A 64 46.98 0.70 -8.53
CA SER A 64 46.21 0.20 -7.39
C SER A 64 46.45 1.00 -6.11
N GLN A 65 47.70 1.47 -5.88
CA GLN A 65 48.07 2.25 -4.70
C GLN A 65 47.69 3.73 -4.83
N LEU A 66 47.75 4.28 -6.04
CA LEU A 66 47.62 5.71 -6.31
C LEU A 66 46.30 6.10 -6.95
N LEU A 67 45.32 5.21 -6.92
CA LEU A 67 44.07 5.38 -7.63
C LEU A 67 43.33 6.69 -7.24
N ALA A 68 43.43 7.09 -5.97
CA ALA A 68 42.90 8.34 -5.44
C ALA A 68 43.62 9.63 -5.91
N HIS A 69 44.79 9.51 -6.56
CA HIS A 69 45.57 10.64 -7.05
C HIS A 69 45.37 10.79 -8.57
N GLN A 70 44.39 11.58 -8.96
CA GLN A 70 43.96 11.73 -10.37
C GLN A 70 45.11 12.02 -11.35
N GLU A 71 46.02 12.94 -11.00
CA GLU A 71 47.18 13.29 -11.85
C GLU A 71 48.14 12.11 -12.03
N SER A 72 48.38 11.36 -10.95
CA SER A 72 49.21 10.16 -10.97
C SER A 72 48.62 9.09 -11.87
N VAL A 73 47.31 8.85 -11.79
CA VAL A 73 46.60 7.88 -12.64
C VAL A 73 46.74 8.27 -14.11
N GLN A 74 46.52 9.54 -14.45
CA GLN A 74 46.66 10.02 -15.83
C GLN A 74 48.08 9.80 -16.38
N GLN A 75 49.11 10.12 -15.59
CA GLN A 75 50.50 9.92 -16.02
C GLN A 75 50.87 8.44 -16.15
N LEU A 76 50.42 7.60 -15.22
CA LEU A 76 50.65 6.16 -15.28
C LEU A 76 49.96 5.52 -16.48
N CYS A 77 48.72 5.92 -16.79
CA CYS A 77 48.00 5.46 -17.97
C CYS A 77 48.62 5.93 -19.31
N ALA A 78 49.46 6.97 -19.29
CA ALA A 78 50.17 7.46 -20.48
C ALA A 78 51.49 6.72 -20.76
N LEU A 79 51.93 5.82 -19.87
CA LEU A 79 53.14 5.03 -20.08
C LEU A 79 52.88 3.91 -21.12
N PRO A 80 53.84 3.59 -22.00
CA PRO A 80 53.71 2.46 -22.93
C PRO A 80 53.42 1.11 -22.25
N ALA A 81 53.93 0.92 -21.03
CA ALA A 81 53.67 -0.27 -20.22
C ALA A 81 52.19 -0.40 -19.79
N ALA A 82 51.43 0.70 -19.74
CA ALA A 82 50.00 0.67 -19.44
C ALA A 82 49.18 0.06 -20.60
N GLU A 83 49.66 0.16 -21.84
CA GLU A 83 49.03 -0.48 -23.00
C GLU A 83 49.13 -2.01 -22.95
N GLN A 84 50.09 -2.53 -22.17
CA GLN A 84 50.32 -3.96 -21.96
C GLN A 84 49.56 -4.54 -20.76
N LEU A 85 48.76 -3.74 -20.06
CA LEU A 85 47.91 -4.24 -18.99
C LEU A 85 46.92 -5.28 -19.54
N SER A 86 46.65 -6.33 -18.78
CA SER A 86 45.62 -7.30 -19.16
C SER A 86 44.22 -6.72 -18.93
N SER A 87 43.21 -7.28 -19.61
CA SER A 87 41.80 -6.93 -19.37
C SER A 87 41.41 -7.19 -17.92
N ASP A 88 41.91 -8.27 -17.30
CA ASP A 88 41.68 -8.57 -15.88
C ASP A 88 42.25 -7.50 -14.94
N ALA A 89 43.48 -7.02 -15.20
CA ALA A 89 44.10 -5.95 -14.43
C ALA A 89 43.29 -4.66 -14.52
N VAL A 90 42.89 -4.27 -15.75
CA VAL A 90 42.06 -3.09 -15.98
C VAL A 90 40.68 -3.24 -15.31
N SER A 91 40.06 -4.43 -15.38
CA SER A 91 38.79 -4.72 -14.70
C SER A 91 38.90 -4.52 -13.18
N ARG A 92 39.95 -5.07 -12.54
CA ARG A 92 40.20 -4.88 -11.10
C ARG A 92 40.40 -3.41 -10.73
N LEU A 93 41.22 -2.69 -11.51
CA LEU A 93 41.48 -1.27 -11.29
C LEU A 93 40.21 -0.43 -11.46
N LEU A 94 39.38 -0.71 -12.46
CA LEU A 94 38.09 -0.06 -12.68
C LEU A 94 37.12 -0.34 -11.53
N LEU A 95 37.03 -1.59 -11.08
CA LEU A 95 36.22 -1.98 -9.94
C LEU A 95 36.64 -1.23 -8.69
N GLN A 96 37.95 -1.16 -8.42
CA GLN A 96 38.51 -0.40 -7.31
C GLN A 96 38.21 1.10 -7.45
N ALA A 97 38.31 1.67 -8.65
CA ALA A 97 37.94 3.07 -8.93
C ALA A 97 36.48 3.37 -8.56
N MET A 98 35.57 2.47 -8.93
CA MET A 98 34.14 2.61 -8.63
C MET A 98 33.87 2.48 -7.13
N GLN A 99 34.48 1.51 -6.46
CA GLN A 99 34.37 1.32 -5.02
C GLN A 99 34.92 2.52 -4.23
N GLN A 100 36.01 3.13 -4.70
CA GLN A 100 36.59 4.33 -4.11
C GLN A 100 35.94 5.64 -4.60
N ARG A 101 34.98 5.56 -5.53
CA ARG A 101 34.20 6.68 -6.09
C ARG A 101 35.07 7.72 -6.80
N LEU A 102 35.94 7.23 -7.68
CA LEU A 102 36.91 8.02 -8.42
C LEU A 102 36.56 8.01 -9.92
N PRO A 103 35.50 8.72 -10.35
CA PRO A 103 35.03 8.69 -11.74
C PRO A 103 36.10 9.18 -12.73
N ALA A 104 36.95 10.12 -12.30
CA ALA A 104 38.07 10.60 -13.10
C ALA A 104 39.15 9.51 -13.32
N ALA A 105 39.44 8.68 -12.32
CA ALA A 105 40.37 7.56 -12.48
C ALA A 105 39.76 6.49 -13.40
N ALA A 106 38.49 6.15 -13.19
CA ALA A 106 37.76 5.22 -14.06
C ALA A 106 37.76 5.68 -15.53
N SER A 107 37.56 6.98 -15.75
CA SER A 107 37.66 7.61 -17.08
C SER A 107 39.01 7.39 -17.76
N GLN A 108 40.13 7.49 -17.04
CA GLN A 108 41.45 7.33 -17.61
C GLN A 108 41.73 5.85 -17.90
N LEU A 109 41.37 4.97 -16.97
CA LEU A 109 41.52 3.52 -17.12
C LEU A 109 40.72 2.98 -18.32
N GLN A 110 39.55 3.56 -18.62
CA GLN A 110 38.76 3.19 -19.81
C GLN A 110 39.49 3.48 -21.13
N ARG A 111 40.40 4.47 -21.16
CA ARG A 111 41.12 4.82 -22.40
C ARG A 111 42.20 3.81 -22.76
N LEU A 112 42.53 2.89 -21.86
CA LEU A 112 43.52 1.85 -22.10
C LEU A 112 42.98 0.83 -23.12
N PRO A 113 43.82 0.31 -24.04
CA PRO A 113 43.41 -0.68 -25.03
C PRO A 113 42.74 -1.92 -24.42
N ALA A 114 43.23 -2.37 -23.27
CA ALA A 114 42.70 -3.52 -22.55
C ALA A 114 41.27 -3.31 -22.00
N ALA A 115 40.81 -2.07 -21.81
CA ALA A 115 39.42 -1.79 -21.48
C ALA A 115 38.47 -2.17 -22.63
N GLY A 116 38.92 -2.04 -23.89
CA GLY A 116 38.18 -2.48 -25.07
C GLY A 116 38.10 -4.01 -25.22
N GLN A 117 38.93 -4.74 -24.48
CA GLN A 117 39.02 -6.21 -24.48
C GLN A 117 38.30 -6.85 -23.28
N LEU A 118 37.57 -6.05 -22.48
CA LEU A 118 36.80 -6.57 -21.36
C LEU A 118 35.72 -7.53 -21.87
N GLY A 119 35.62 -8.69 -21.23
CA GLY A 119 34.57 -9.66 -21.50
C GLY A 119 33.21 -9.20 -20.96
N THR A 120 32.13 -9.82 -21.46
CA THR A 120 30.75 -9.52 -21.05
C THR A 120 30.52 -9.76 -19.55
N GLU A 121 31.12 -10.81 -18.98
CA GLU A 121 31.05 -11.09 -17.54
C GLU A 121 31.70 -9.98 -16.70
N GLN A 122 32.92 -9.56 -17.07
CA GLN A 122 33.63 -8.47 -16.39
C GLN A 122 32.83 -7.16 -16.45
N VAL A 123 32.23 -6.84 -17.60
CA VAL A 123 31.36 -5.65 -17.72
C VAL A 123 30.11 -5.78 -16.84
N GLY A 124 29.52 -6.97 -16.75
CA GLY A 124 28.41 -7.25 -15.83
C GLY A 124 28.77 -7.01 -14.36
N ASP A 125 29.93 -7.49 -13.93
CA ASP A 125 30.44 -7.31 -12.57
C ASP A 125 30.73 -5.82 -12.27
N LEU A 126 31.33 -5.10 -13.23
CA LEU A 126 31.55 -3.66 -13.12
C LEU A 126 30.25 -2.87 -12.98
N LEU A 127 29.22 -3.20 -13.77
CA LEU A 127 27.89 -2.60 -13.63
C LEU A 127 27.29 -2.86 -12.26
N GLN A 128 27.35 -4.11 -11.78
CA GLN A 128 26.80 -4.49 -10.48
C GLN A 128 27.51 -3.74 -9.34
N ALA A 129 28.83 -3.67 -9.39
CA ALA A 129 29.62 -2.93 -8.40
C ALA A 129 29.35 -1.42 -8.45
N CYS A 130 29.21 -0.85 -9.65
CA CYS A 130 28.83 0.54 -9.85
C CYS A 130 27.49 0.84 -9.16
N VAL A 131 26.48 0.00 -9.37
CA VAL A 131 25.15 0.14 -8.73
C VAL A 131 25.28 0.09 -7.20
N ARG A 132 26.03 -0.89 -6.66
CA ARG A 132 26.23 -1.03 -5.20
C ARG A 132 26.99 0.14 -4.59
N ALA A 133 28.04 0.62 -5.26
CA ALA A 133 28.81 1.77 -4.78
C ALA A 133 27.93 3.02 -4.64
N CYS A 134 27.01 3.23 -5.58
CA CYS A 134 26.11 4.37 -5.57
C CYS A 134 25.02 4.30 -4.49
N ALA A 135 24.67 3.09 -4.02
CA ALA A 135 23.77 2.87 -2.89
C ALA A 135 24.20 3.63 -1.62
N THR A 136 25.51 3.60 -1.37
CA THR A 136 26.08 3.86 -0.05
C THR A 136 26.16 5.34 0.32
N ASP A 137 25.90 6.26 -0.61
CA ASP A 137 26.26 7.67 -0.46
C ASP A 137 25.12 8.67 -0.53
N GLY A 138 23.93 8.28 -0.99
CA GLY A 138 22.88 9.24 -1.31
C GLY A 138 23.26 10.25 -2.42
N HIS A 139 24.44 10.12 -3.05
CA HIS A 139 24.92 10.99 -4.12
C HIS A 139 24.70 10.33 -5.49
N GLY A 140 23.46 10.36 -5.97
CA GLY A 140 23.07 9.69 -7.22
C GLY A 140 23.75 10.23 -8.49
N TRP A 141 24.36 11.41 -8.47
CA TRP A 141 25.06 11.99 -9.63
C TRP A 141 26.28 11.16 -10.09
N LEU A 142 27.00 10.54 -9.15
CA LEU A 142 28.16 9.69 -9.44
C LEU A 142 27.77 8.49 -10.31
N LEU A 143 26.58 7.93 -10.10
CA LEU A 143 26.06 6.80 -10.87
C LEU A 143 25.89 7.17 -12.34
N SER A 144 25.30 8.33 -12.62
CA SER A 144 25.02 8.76 -13.99
C SER A 144 26.31 8.85 -14.80
N ASP A 145 27.38 9.36 -14.20
CA ASP A 145 28.67 9.42 -14.88
C ASP A 145 29.24 8.02 -15.02
N CYS A 146 29.53 7.29 -13.92
CA CYS A 146 30.06 5.92 -13.94
C CYS A 146 29.37 5.02 -14.98
N LEU A 147 28.04 5.05 -15.03
CA LEU A 147 27.25 4.28 -15.97
C LEU A 147 27.43 4.75 -17.43
N LYS A 148 27.51 6.06 -17.72
CA LYS A 148 27.81 6.55 -19.09
C LYS A 148 29.13 5.99 -19.59
N TRP A 149 30.14 5.82 -18.73
CA TRP A 149 31.43 5.24 -19.13
C TRP A 149 31.28 3.76 -19.45
N ILE A 150 30.66 2.98 -18.54
CA ILE A 150 30.49 1.53 -18.72
C ILE A 150 29.64 1.24 -19.97
N LEU A 151 28.59 2.02 -20.21
CA LEU A 151 27.74 1.90 -21.40
C LEU A 151 28.44 2.25 -22.72
N ARG A 152 29.67 2.78 -22.70
CA ARG A 152 30.50 2.99 -23.90
C ARG A 152 31.43 1.81 -24.21
N LEU A 153 31.55 0.83 -23.31
CA LEU A 153 32.38 -0.34 -23.55
C LEU A 153 31.77 -1.22 -24.65
N PRO A 154 32.55 -1.73 -25.63
CA PRO A 154 32.02 -2.54 -26.72
C PRO A 154 31.22 -3.76 -26.23
N ALA A 155 31.74 -4.46 -25.23
CA ALA A 155 31.12 -5.65 -24.64
C ALA A 155 29.76 -5.40 -23.99
N ILE A 156 29.35 -4.14 -23.76
CA ILE A 156 27.99 -3.83 -23.27
C ILE A 156 26.90 -4.33 -24.23
N ARG A 157 27.19 -4.34 -25.55
CA ARG A 157 26.24 -4.73 -26.60
C ARG A 157 26.02 -6.23 -26.65
N GLU A 158 26.95 -6.99 -26.08
CA GLU A 158 26.98 -8.46 -26.06
C GLU A 158 26.61 -9.01 -24.68
N LEU A 159 26.20 -8.16 -23.74
CA LEU A 159 25.71 -8.62 -22.44
C LEU A 159 24.56 -9.61 -22.62
N SER A 160 24.54 -10.66 -21.81
CA SER A 160 23.39 -11.57 -21.75
C SER A 160 22.22 -10.90 -21.02
N SER A 161 20.99 -11.33 -21.33
CA SER A 161 19.81 -10.94 -20.55
C SER A 161 19.97 -11.29 -19.08
N GLY A 162 20.57 -12.44 -18.74
CA GLY A 162 20.88 -12.83 -17.36
C GLY A 162 21.82 -11.86 -16.64
N ALA A 163 22.80 -11.28 -17.33
CA ALA A 163 23.64 -10.23 -16.75
C ALA A 163 22.83 -8.96 -16.46
N ILE A 164 21.97 -8.54 -17.39
CA ILE A 164 21.08 -7.38 -17.20
C ILE A 164 20.12 -7.62 -16.01
N VAL A 165 19.50 -8.80 -15.92
CA VAL A 165 18.60 -9.17 -14.82
C VAL A 165 19.33 -9.12 -13.47
N ARG A 166 20.57 -9.63 -13.38
CA ARG A 166 21.39 -9.52 -12.14
C ARG A 166 21.67 -8.07 -11.74
N VAL A 167 22.01 -7.22 -12.70
CA VAL A 167 22.28 -5.79 -12.44
C VAL A 167 20.99 -5.07 -12.02
N LEU A 168 19.86 -5.34 -12.69
CA LEU A 168 18.56 -4.76 -12.34
C LEU A 168 18.06 -5.21 -10.96
N ASN A 169 18.19 -6.49 -10.61
CA ASN A 169 17.90 -6.98 -9.26
C ASN A 169 18.77 -6.28 -8.21
N THR A 170 20.07 -6.11 -8.51
CA THR A 170 20.97 -5.37 -7.62
C THR A 170 20.55 -3.91 -7.48
N ALA A 171 20.08 -3.28 -8.57
CA ALA A 171 19.51 -1.95 -8.51
C ALA A 171 18.30 -1.95 -7.59
N ILE A 172 17.30 -2.82 -7.81
CA ILE A 172 16.09 -2.96 -6.99
C ILE A 172 16.41 -3.15 -5.50
N ASP A 173 17.38 -4.01 -5.17
CA ASP A 173 17.82 -4.23 -3.79
C ASP A 173 18.45 -3.00 -3.13
N VAL A 174 19.03 -2.13 -3.94
CA VAL A 174 19.69 -0.89 -3.53
C VAL A 174 18.74 0.31 -3.55
N ILE A 175 17.69 0.32 -4.40
CA ILE A 175 16.75 1.45 -4.53
C ILE A 175 15.91 1.56 -3.25
N GLY A 176 16.45 2.22 -2.23
CA GLY A 176 15.62 2.84 -1.18
C GLY A 176 14.80 4.01 -1.73
N GLU A 177 14.07 4.72 -0.88
CA GLU A 177 13.14 5.79 -1.29
C GLU A 177 13.80 6.99 -2.03
N SER A 178 15.13 7.10 -2.00
CA SER A 178 15.83 8.37 -2.23
C SER A 178 16.59 8.54 -3.54
N VAL A 179 16.65 7.57 -4.47
CA VAL A 179 17.58 7.66 -5.62
C VAL A 179 16.88 7.66 -6.99
N VAL A 180 16.43 8.83 -7.42
CA VAL A 180 15.87 9.04 -8.77
C VAL A 180 16.88 8.64 -9.86
N GLU A 181 18.17 8.90 -9.65
CA GLU A 181 19.22 8.62 -10.64
C GLU A 181 19.40 7.13 -10.90
N LEU A 182 19.15 6.26 -9.90
CA LEU A 182 19.23 4.82 -10.07
C LEU A 182 18.10 4.30 -10.96
N GLY A 183 16.93 4.94 -10.91
CA GLY A 183 15.85 4.70 -11.88
C GLY A 183 16.25 5.06 -13.32
N ILE A 184 16.95 6.18 -13.51
CA ILE A 184 17.45 6.59 -14.84
C ILE A 184 18.53 5.62 -15.34
N ALA A 185 19.42 5.18 -14.46
CA ALA A 185 20.45 4.22 -14.80
C ALA A 185 19.85 2.86 -15.20
N ALA A 186 18.89 2.36 -14.43
CA ALA A 186 18.19 1.14 -14.75
C ALA A 186 17.41 1.26 -16.07
N LEU A 187 16.79 2.42 -16.35
CA LEU A 187 16.15 2.68 -17.64
C LEU A 187 17.14 2.59 -18.81
N ARG A 188 18.36 3.11 -18.67
CA ARG A 188 19.40 2.97 -19.72
C ARG A 188 19.83 1.51 -19.93
N LEU A 189 19.86 0.70 -18.88
CA LEU A 189 20.13 -0.74 -19.01
C LEU A 189 19.00 -1.45 -19.75
N LEU A 190 17.75 -1.06 -19.52
CA LEU A 190 16.58 -1.57 -20.23
C LEU A 190 16.53 -1.15 -21.72
N MET A 191 17.32 -0.15 -22.12
CA MET A 191 17.48 0.24 -23.52
C MET A 191 18.53 -0.59 -24.28
N LEU A 192 19.28 -1.46 -23.60
CA LEU A 192 20.26 -2.34 -24.26
C LEU A 192 19.55 -3.43 -25.07
N PRO A 193 20.10 -3.88 -26.21
CA PRO A 193 19.48 -4.91 -27.04
C PRO A 193 19.14 -6.20 -26.28
N ALA A 194 20.02 -6.62 -25.37
CA ALA A 194 19.81 -7.82 -24.57
C ALA A 194 18.69 -7.70 -23.52
N ALA A 195 18.21 -6.49 -23.22
CA ALA A 195 17.02 -6.32 -22.39
C ALA A 195 15.75 -6.79 -23.12
N ALA A 196 15.74 -6.74 -24.46
CA ALA A 196 14.62 -7.23 -25.28
C ALA A 196 14.50 -8.77 -25.25
N THR A 197 15.56 -9.48 -24.84
CA THR A 197 15.59 -10.95 -24.72
C THR A 197 15.42 -11.43 -23.28
N ILE A 198 15.00 -10.55 -22.36
CA ILE A 198 14.59 -10.94 -21.01
C ILE A 198 13.35 -11.86 -21.12
N SER A 199 13.34 -12.95 -20.37
CA SER A 199 12.21 -13.88 -20.36
C SER A 199 11.03 -13.33 -19.55
N GLY A 200 9.81 -13.82 -19.81
CA GLY A 200 8.65 -13.52 -18.98
C GLY A 200 8.86 -13.87 -17.49
N ASP A 201 9.57 -14.96 -17.20
CA ASP A 201 9.86 -15.40 -15.83
C ASP A 201 10.86 -14.47 -15.12
N ASP A 202 11.91 -14.03 -15.81
CA ASP A 202 12.86 -13.07 -15.25
C ASP A 202 12.19 -11.72 -15.01
N MET A 203 11.34 -11.27 -15.93
CA MET A 203 10.52 -10.07 -15.75
C MET A 203 9.60 -10.20 -14.53
N ALA A 204 8.96 -11.36 -14.35
CA ALA A 204 8.14 -11.66 -13.19
C ALA A 204 8.94 -11.57 -11.88
N GLN A 205 10.16 -12.14 -11.85
CA GLN A 205 11.05 -12.07 -10.68
C GLN A 205 11.46 -10.64 -10.35
N LEU A 206 11.83 -9.84 -11.37
CA LEU A 206 12.19 -8.44 -11.19
C LEU A 206 11.02 -7.63 -10.60
N LEU A 207 9.81 -7.80 -11.14
CA LEU A 207 8.61 -7.11 -10.63
C LEU A 207 8.25 -7.56 -9.20
N GLN A 208 8.40 -8.85 -8.89
CA GLN A 208 8.19 -9.38 -7.55
C GLN A 208 9.19 -8.81 -6.55
N ALA A 209 10.47 -8.77 -6.90
CA ALA A 209 11.52 -8.16 -6.07
C ALA A 209 11.22 -6.67 -5.82
N ALA A 210 10.81 -5.96 -6.88
CA ALA A 210 10.46 -4.55 -6.80
C ALA A 210 9.30 -4.29 -5.82
N LEU A 211 8.23 -5.09 -5.89
CA LEU A 211 7.11 -5.03 -4.94
C LEU A 211 7.50 -5.44 -3.51
N GLN A 212 8.39 -6.43 -3.35
CA GLN A 212 8.85 -6.87 -2.03
C GLN A 212 9.65 -5.79 -1.30
N ARG A 213 10.38 -4.95 -2.04
CA ARG A 213 11.16 -3.85 -1.46
C ARG A 213 10.31 -2.61 -1.17
N GLY A 214 9.10 -2.50 -1.71
CA GLY A 214 8.20 -1.36 -1.49
C GLY A 214 8.67 -0.03 -2.10
N SER A 215 9.83 -0.01 -2.76
CA SER A 215 10.47 1.18 -3.31
C SER A 215 10.88 0.92 -4.74
N VAL A 216 10.06 1.40 -5.69
CA VAL A 216 10.36 1.29 -7.11
C VAL A 216 10.27 2.65 -7.78
N SER A 217 11.31 2.98 -8.55
CA SER A 217 11.30 4.15 -9.41
C SER A 217 10.27 3.96 -10.53
N LEU A 218 9.39 4.96 -10.75
CA LEU A 218 8.43 4.93 -11.86
C LEU A 218 9.13 4.77 -13.21
N SER A 219 10.27 5.43 -13.40
CA SER A 219 11.06 5.33 -14.62
C SER A 219 11.54 3.90 -14.89
N LEU A 220 11.89 3.16 -13.83
CA LEU A 220 12.28 1.76 -13.94
C LEU A 220 11.08 0.90 -14.33
N LEU A 221 9.95 1.06 -13.65
CA LEU A 221 8.71 0.34 -13.97
C LEU A 221 8.26 0.62 -15.41
N ASP A 222 8.21 1.90 -15.82
CA ASP A 222 7.85 2.29 -17.19
C ASP A 222 8.82 1.70 -18.23
N GLY A 223 10.10 1.60 -17.91
CA GLY A 223 11.07 0.90 -18.76
C GLY A 223 10.75 -0.59 -18.87
N MET A 224 10.47 -1.26 -17.74
CA MET A 224 10.15 -2.69 -17.69
C MET A 224 8.87 -3.00 -18.46
N TRP A 225 7.83 -2.17 -18.33
CA TRP A 225 6.56 -2.32 -19.04
C TRP A 225 6.67 -2.12 -20.55
N LYS A 226 7.73 -1.47 -21.04
CA LYS A 226 8.01 -1.33 -22.48
C LYS A 226 8.72 -2.54 -23.08
N LEU A 227 9.22 -3.47 -22.27
CA LEU A 227 9.90 -4.66 -22.77
C LEU A 227 8.88 -5.71 -23.27
N PRO A 228 9.21 -6.48 -24.34
CA PRO A 228 8.36 -7.56 -24.81
C PRO A 228 8.03 -8.61 -23.74
N ALA A 229 8.97 -8.83 -22.81
CA ALA A 229 8.82 -9.75 -21.68
C ALA A 229 7.62 -9.43 -20.78
N ALA A 230 7.20 -8.15 -20.68
CA ALA A 230 6.04 -7.76 -19.90
C ALA A 230 4.73 -8.32 -20.47
N VAL A 231 4.63 -8.42 -21.79
CA VAL A 231 3.46 -9.00 -22.48
C VAL A 231 3.44 -10.52 -22.36
N GLN A 232 4.60 -11.14 -22.08
CA GLN A 232 4.74 -12.59 -21.89
C GLN A 232 4.43 -13.06 -20.46
N LEU A 233 4.07 -12.15 -19.55
CA LEU A 233 3.68 -12.53 -18.19
C LEU A 233 2.43 -13.42 -18.24
N SER A 234 2.45 -14.53 -17.50
CA SER A 234 1.27 -15.38 -17.35
C SER A 234 0.19 -14.72 -16.49
N ASP A 235 -1.05 -15.17 -16.68
CA ASP A 235 -2.21 -14.81 -15.84
C ASP A 235 -1.92 -15.06 -14.36
N LYS A 236 -1.37 -16.24 -14.02
CA LYS A 236 -0.99 -16.60 -12.64
C LYS A 236 0.04 -15.64 -12.05
N THR A 237 1.01 -15.21 -12.85
CA THR A 237 2.01 -14.22 -12.43
C THR A 237 1.36 -12.87 -12.20
N VAL A 238 0.48 -12.41 -13.10
CA VAL A 238 -0.24 -11.14 -12.95
C VAL A 238 -1.10 -11.16 -11.68
N VAL A 239 -1.85 -12.23 -11.43
CA VAL A 239 -2.62 -12.43 -10.19
C VAL A 239 -1.72 -12.37 -8.97
N LYS A 240 -0.58 -13.08 -8.98
CA LYS A 240 0.38 -13.05 -7.87
C LYS A 240 0.91 -11.64 -7.61
N LEU A 241 1.26 -10.89 -8.65
CA LEU A 241 1.73 -9.50 -8.54
C LEU A 241 0.63 -8.57 -8.02
N LEU A 242 -0.62 -8.72 -8.47
CA LEU A 242 -1.77 -7.97 -7.96
C LEU A 242 -2.04 -8.28 -6.48
N ARG A 243 -1.93 -9.54 -6.06
CA ARG A 243 -2.06 -9.93 -4.63
C ARG A 243 -0.94 -9.34 -3.80
N MET A 244 0.31 -9.36 -4.29
CA MET A 244 1.44 -8.72 -3.61
C MET A 244 1.28 -7.20 -3.51
N ALA A 245 0.67 -6.57 -4.52
CA ALA A 245 0.35 -5.15 -4.51
C ALA A 245 -0.76 -4.82 -3.49
N ALA A 246 -1.75 -5.71 -3.31
CA ALA A 246 -2.84 -5.53 -2.35
C ALA A 246 -2.45 -5.81 -0.88
N ASP A 247 -1.24 -6.33 -0.61
CA ASP A 247 -0.79 -6.67 0.73
C ASP A 247 -0.37 -5.41 1.53
N PRO A 248 -1.06 -5.08 2.64
CA PRO A 248 -0.87 -3.83 3.37
C PRO A 248 0.41 -3.84 4.21
N SER A 249 0.98 -5.04 4.47
CA SER A 249 2.19 -5.19 5.28
C SER A 249 3.42 -4.60 4.61
N ARG A 250 3.36 -4.31 3.32
CA ARG A 250 4.49 -3.91 2.48
C ARG A 250 4.75 -2.40 2.43
N GLY A 251 3.99 -1.64 3.22
CA GLY A 251 4.11 -0.18 3.28
C GLY A 251 3.49 0.51 2.07
N TYR A 252 3.27 1.82 2.20
CA TYR A 252 2.68 2.63 1.16
C TYR A 252 3.66 2.78 -0.01
N VAL A 253 3.49 1.98 -1.05
CA VAL A 253 3.97 2.37 -2.36
C VAL A 253 3.06 3.53 -2.78
N THR A 254 3.50 4.78 -2.62
CA THR A 254 2.82 5.99 -3.15
C THR A 254 2.50 5.90 -4.64
N ARG A 255 3.03 4.87 -5.31
CA ARG A 255 2.99 4.56 -6.73
C ARG A 255 2.31 3.23 -7.06
N LEU A 256 1.62 2.62 -6.07
CA LEU A 256 0.90 1.35 -6.25
C LEU A 256 -0.13 1.44 -7.39
N ARG A 257 -0.80 2.58 -7.50
CA ARG A 257 -1.75 2.89 -8.58
C ARG A 257 -1.22 2.56 -9.96
N GLU A 258 -0.11 3.20 -10.33
CA GLU A 258 0.44 3.10 -11.67
C GLU A 258 0.87 1.66 -11.97
N PHE A 259 1.38 0.97 -10.94
CA PHE A 259 1.73 -0.44 -11.05
C PHE A 259 0.50 -1.32 -11.31
N VAL A 260 -0.56 -1.18 -10.52
CA VAL A 260 -1.83 -1.92 -10.71
C VAL A 260 -2.46 -1.58 -12.06
N GLU A 261 -2.45 -0.32 -12.46
CA GLU A 261 -2.96 0.13 -13.77
C GLU A 261 -2.25 -0.55 -14.94
N LYS A 262 -0.92 -0.63 -14.89
CA LYS A 262 -0.12 -1.29 -15.93
C LYS A 262 -0.38 -2.79 -15.96
N LEU A 263 -0.48 -3.44 -14.80
CA LEU A 263 -0.83 -4.85 -14.71
C LEU A 263 -2.21 -5.15 -15.30
N CYS A 264 -3.23 -4.36 -14.95
CA CYS A 264 -4.59 -4.52 -15.48
C CYS A 264 -4.68 -4.29 -17.00
N ARG A 265 -3.70 -3.62 -17.61
CA ARG A 265 -3.61 -3.40 -19.06
C ARG A 265 -2.89 -4.53 -19.81
N LEU A 266 -2.28 -5.49 -19.13
CA LEU A 266 -1.62 -6.61 -19.79
C LEU A 266 -2.66 -7.57 -20.37
N PRO A 267 -2.39 -8.23 -21.51
CA PRO A 267 -3.31 -9.22 -22.09
C PRO A 267 -3.66 -10.36 -21.12
N ALA A 268 -2.69 -10.78 -20.31
CA ALA A 268 -2.87 -11.81 -19.30
C ALA A 268 -3.84 -11.41 -18.16
N ALA A 269 -4.08 -10.11 -17.95
CA ALA A 269 -5.09 -9.66 -16.98
C ALA A 269 -6.52 -9.94 -17.46
N ALA A 270 -6.74 -9.95 -18.79
CA ALA A 270 -8.04 -10.28 -19.37
C ALA A 270 -8.37 -11.78 -19.30
N THR A 271 -7.37 -12.63 -19.06
CA THR A 271 -7.52 -14.09 -18.96
C THR A 271 -7.50 -14.60 -17.52
N ILE A 272 -7.54 -13.70 -16.52
CA ILE A 272 -7.61 -14.08 -15.11
C ILE A 272 -8.89 -14.88 -14.87
N SER A 273 -8.80 -15.99 -14.14
CA SER A 273 -9.97 -16.80 -13.80
C SER A 273 -10.89 -16.07 -12.80
N ILE A 274 -12.19 -16.40 -12.81
CA ILE A 274 -13.16 -15.85 -11.84
C ILE A 274 -12.73 -16.20 -10.41
N ASP A 275 -12.29 -17.44 -10.17
CA ASP A 275 -11.81 -17.88 -8.85
C ASP A 275 -10.60 -17.07 -8.38
N ASP A 276 -9.62 -16.82 -9.25
CA ASP A 276 -8.45 -16.03 -8.91
C ASP A 276 -8.80 -14.56 -8.63
N MET A 277 -9.77 -14.02 -9.37
CA MET A 277 -10.32 -12.69 -9.16
C MET A 277 -11.04 -12.61 -7.81
N GLU A 278 -11.88 -13.57 -7.48
CA GLU A 278 -12.56 -13.65 -6.17
C GLU A 278 -11.51 -13.68 -5.04
N HIS A 279 -10.50 -14.54 -5.14
CA HIS A 279 -9.42 -14.61 -4.16
C HIS A 279 -8.60 -13.31 -4.06
N LEU A 280 -8.34 -12.63 -5.19
CA LEU A 280 -7.64 -11.36 -5.21
C LEU A 280 -8.45 -10.28 -4.47
N LEU A 281 -9.74 -10.14 -4.81
CA LEU A 281 -10.62 -9.16 -4.19
C LEU A 281 -10.86 -9.47 -2.71
N GLN A 282 -10.93 -10.75 -2.35
CA GLN A 282 -11.08 -11.20 -0.95
C GLN A 282 -9.83 -10.85 -0.13
N ALA A 283 -8.64 -11.13 -0.66
CA ALA A 283 -7.38 -10.76 -0.01
C ALA A 283 -7.28 -9.23 0.16
N ALA A 284 -7.69 -8.47 -0.86
CA ALA A 284 -7.68 -7.02 -0.81
C ALA A 284 -8.74 -6.44 0.16
N ALA A 285 -9.91 -7.07 0.29
CA ALA A 285 -10.91 -6.71 1.30
C ALA A 285 -10.40 -6.94 2.73
N GLN A 286 -9.60 -7.99 2.95
CA GLN A 286 -9.00 -8.32 4.25
C GLN A 286 -7.81 -7.43 4.60
N ALA A 287 -7.12 -6.87 3.59
CA ALA A 287 -5.91 -6.06 3.69
C ALA A 287 -6.09 -4.66 4.33
N LYS A 288 -7.17 -4.41 5.07
CA LYS A 288 -7.67 -3.08 5.48
C LYS A 288 -8.21 -2.23 4.31
N PRO A 289 -9.43 -1.68 4.41
CA PRO A 289 -10.10 -0.98 3.29
C PRO A 289 -9.36 0.24 2.75
N VAL A 290 -8.52 0.88 3.56
CA VAL A 290 -7.91 2.19 3.28
C VAL A 290 -7.10 2.24 1.99
N LEU A 291 -6.41 1.14 1.69
CA LEU A 291 -5.62 1.03 0.47
C LEU A 291 -6.49 0.76 -0.76
N PHE A 292 -7.64 0.12 -0.56
CA PHE A 292 -8.47 -0.41 -1.64
C PHE A 292 -9.44 0.64 -2.22
N THR A 293 -9.62 1.75 -1.52
CA THR A 293 -10.62 2.79 -1.76
C THR A 293 -10.05 4.05 -2.37
N SER A 294 -8.72 4.13 -2.40
CA SER A 294 -8.02 4.94 -3.38
C SER A 294 -8.54 4.58 -4.79
N PHE A 295 -8.50 5.54 -5.72
CA PHE A 295 -8.96 5.40 -7.12
C PHE A 295 -8.29 4.24 -7.90
N ASP A 296 -7.37 3.53 -7.27
CA ASP A 296 -6.33 2.71 -7.87
C ASP A 296 -6.86 1.33 -8.26
N TYR A 297 -7.88 0.83 -7.57
CA TYR A 297 -8.49 -0.47 -7.85
C TYR A 297 -9.69 -0.42 -8.80
N ALA A 298 -10.11 0.77 -9.24
CA ALA A 298 -11.18 0.91 -10.24
C ALA A 298 -10.90 0.09 -11.52
N LEU A 299 -9.62 -0.11 -11.84
CA LEU A 299 -9.18 -0.89 -13.00
C LEU A 299 -9.28 -2.41 -12.77
N VAL A 300 -9.07 -2.89 -11.54
CA VAL A 300 -9.28 -4.30 -11.20
C VAL A 300 -10.76 -4.66 -11.35
N TRP A 301 -11.65 -3.76 -10.92
CA TRP A 301 -13.10 -3.91 -11.12
C TRP A 301 -13.55 -3.87 -12.58
N ALA A 302 -12.73 -3.34 -13.48
CA ALA A 302 -13.03 -3.28 -14.91
C ALA A 302 -12.55 -4.53 -15.68
N LEU A 303 -11.87 -5.47 -15.01
CA LEU A 303 -11.42 -6.71 -15.65
C LEU A 303 -12.62 -7.64 -15.94
N PRO A 304 -12.59 -8.40 -17.07
CA PRO A 304 -13.70 -9.28 -17.44
C PRO A 304 -14.14 -10.23 -16.32
N ALA A 305 -13.19 -10.87 -15.64
CA ALA A 305 -13.45 -11.77 -14.52
C ALA A 305 -14.19 -11.12 -13.34
N ALA A 306 -13.99 -9.81 -13.12
CA ALA A 306 -14.69 -9.07 -12.07
C ALA A 306 -16.16 -8.80 -12.45
N LEU A 307 -16.44 -8.61 -13.74
CA LEU A 307 -17.80 -8.43 -14.26
C LEU A 307 -18.61 -9.74 -14.28
N GLU A 308 -17.91 -10.88 -14.30
CA GLU A 308 -18.48 -12.23 -14.30
C GLU A 308 -18.56 -12.87 -12.91
N LEU A 309 -18.27 -12.11 -11.84
CA LEU A 309 -18.43 -12.61 -10.47
C LEU A 309 -19.87 -13.04 -10.20
N SER A 310 -20.03 -14.14 -9.48
CA SER A 310 -21.35 -14.63 -9.05
C SER A 310 -21.95 -13.72 -7.97
N ALA A 311 -23.27 -13.76 -7.83
CA ALA A 311 -23.98 -13.02 -6.78
C ALA A 311 -23.49 -13.42 -5.38
N ASP A 312 -23.25 -14.72 -5.16
CA ASP A 312 -22.72 -15.25 -3.89
C ASP A 312 -21.32 -14.73 -3.59
N ALA A 313 -20.44 -14.66 -4.61
CA ALA A 313 -19.09 -14.10 -4.46
C ALA A 313 -19.15 -12.61 -4.11
N ILE A 314 -20.01 -11.84 -4.79
CA ILE A 314 -20.24 -10.43 -4.47
C ILE A 314 -20.74 -10.27 -3.03
N ALA A 315 -21.71 -11.08 -2.60
CA ALA A 315 -22.23 -11.04 -1.24
C ALA A 315 -21.16 -11.38 -0.19
N ARG A 316 -20.34 -12.41 -0.43
CA ARG A 316 -19.20 -12.76 0.45
C ARG A 316 -18.16 -11.63 0.55
N LEU A 317 -17.81 -11.02 -0.58
CA LEU A 317 -16.86 -9.91 -0.64
C LEU A 317 -17.40 -8.69 0.11
N MET A 318 -18.66 -8.31 -0.14
CA MET A 318 -19.31 -7.21 0.57
C MET A 318 -19.33 -7.45 2.08
N ARG A 319 -19.67 -8.68 2.53
CA ARG A 319 -19.65 -9.04 3.95
C ARG A 319 -18.27 -8.89 4.54
N THR A 320 -17.24 -9.44 3.87
CA THR A 320 -15.84 -9.32 4.29
C THR A 320 -15.42 -7.86 4.44
N ILE A 321 -15.78 -7.00 3.47
CA ILE A 321 -15.49 -5.57 3.54
C ILE A 321 -16.17 -4.97 4.76
N LEU A 322 -17.48 -5.19 4.95
CA LEU A 322 -18.24 -4.63 6.07
C LEU A 322 -17.66 -5.09 7.43
N ASP A 323 -17.30 -6.37 7.55
CA ASP A 323 -16.70 -6.92 8.77
C ASP A 323 -15.31 -6.34 9.05
N ALA A 324 -14.51 -6.07 8.02
CA ALA A 324 -13.20 -5.43 8.15
C ALA A 324 -13.27 -3.92 8.45
N SER A 325 -14.43 -3.29 8.25
CA SER A 325 -14.61 -1.83 8.28
C SER A 325 -14.99 -1.27 9.65
N ILE A 326 -14.68 -1.97 10.74
CA ILE A 326 -15.13 -1.57 12.09
C ILE A 326 -14.54 -0.22 12.52
N GLU A 327 -13.40 0.21 11.97
CA GLU A 327 -12.67 1.41 12.40
C GLU A 327 -12.73 2.60 11.40
N GLU A 328 -12.81 2.37 10.08
CA GLU A 328 -12.77 3.44 9.04
C GLU A 328 -13.75 3.16 7.88
N VAL A 329 -14.90 3.88 7.81
CA VAL A 329 -16.02 3.52 6.91
C VAL A 329 -16.24 4.42 5.70
N SER A 330 -15.61 5.60 5.64
CA SER A 330 -15.76 6.49 4.47
C SER A 330 -15.43 5.79 3.16
N GLU A 331 -14.47 4.88 3.25
CA GLU A 331 -13.81 4.23 2.14
C GLU A 331 -14.51 2.92 1.77
N SER A 332 -14.80 2.07 2.74
CA SER A 332 -15.53 0.81 2.55
C SER A 332 -16.86 0.97 1.82
N TYR A 333 -17.53 2.10 2.02
CA TYR A 333 -18.73 2.46 1.26
C TYR A 333 -18.52 2.48 -0.25
N VAL A 334 -17.40 3.03 -0.73
CA VAL A 334 -17.10 3.13 -2.17
C VAL A 334 -16.97 1.74 -2.78
N LEU A 335 -16.36 0.81 -2.05
CA LEU A 335 -16.23 -0.58 -2.49
C LEU A 335 -17.58 -1.30 -2.52
N VAL A 336 -18.38 -1.14 -1.47
CA VAL A 336 -19.74 -1.68 -1.42
C VAL A 336 -20.57 -1.14 -2.59
N GLN A 337 -20.45 0.16 -2.90
CA GLN A 337 -21.12 0.76 -4.05
C GLN A 337 -20.62 0.21 -5.39
N ARG A 338 -19.31 -0.04 -5.53
CA ARG A 338 -18.72 -0.65 -6.73
C ARG A 338 -19.19 -2.09 -6.92
N LEU A 339 -19.18 -2.89 -5.86
CA LEU A 339 -19.70 -4.26 -5.88
C LEU A 339 -21.18 -4.28 -6.28
N LEU A 340 -21.97 -3.35 -5.74
CA LEU A 340 -23.39 -3.20 -6.10
C LEU A 340 -23.63 -2.66 -7.51
N SER A 341 -22.60 -2.13 -8.18
CA SER A 341 -22.68 -1.73 -9.59
C SER A 341 -22.40 -2.87 -10.57
N LEU A 342 -21.94 -4.03 -10.08
CA LEU A 342 -21.70 -5.20 -10.91
C LEU A 342 -23.05 -5.86 -11.31
N PRO A 343 -23.15 -6.45 -12.52
CA PRO A 343 -24.41 -7.02 -13.01
C PRO A 343 -25.02 -8.08 -12.08
N ALA A 344 -24.20 -8.97 -11.53
CA ALA A 344 -24.66 -10.06 -10.66
C ALA A 344 -25.12 -9.57 -9.27
N ALA A 345 -24.88 -8.31 -8.89
CA ALA A 345 -25.40 -7.76 -7.64
C ALA A 345 -26.94 -7.70 -7.64
N ALA A 346 -27.56 -7.56 -8.82
CA ALA A 346 -29.01 -7.54 -8.95
C ALA A 346 -29.67 -8.90 -8.63
N THR A 347 -28.89 -10.00 -8.64
CA THR A 347 -29.36 -11.36 -8.39
C THR A 347 -28.92 -11.90 -7.02
N ILE A 348 -28.45 -11.04 -6.11
CA ILE A 348 -28.13 -11.43 -4.73
C ILE A 348 -29.40 -11.93 -4.04
N SER A 349 -29.29 -13.06 -3.33
CA SER A 349 -30.43 -13.67 -2.64
C SER A 349 -30.97 -12.76 -1.52
N SER A 350 -32.24 -12.94 -1.14
CA SER A 350 -32.81 -12.22 0.00
C SER A 350 -32.15 -12.61 1.33
N GLU A 351 -31.70 -13.87 1.45
CA GLU A 351 -30.93 -14.35 2.61
C GLU A 351 -29.59 -13.60 2.74
N ASP A 352 -28.81 -13.53 1.66
CA ASP A 352 -27.55 -12.80 1.64
C ASP A 352 -27.75 -11.31 1.84
N THR A 353 -28.80 -10.73 1.25
CA THR A 353 -29.19 -9.33 1.50
C THR A 353 -29.45 -9.10 3.00
N GLY A 354 -30.14 -10.02 3.67
CA GLY A 354 -30.35 -9.97 5.12
C GLY A 354 -29.04 -9.99 5.91
N HIS A 355 -28.09 -10.84 5.53
CA HIS A 355 -26.76 -10.88 6.15
C HIS A 355 -25.93 -9.62 5.88
N LEU A 356 -26.02 -9.05 4.66
CA LEU A 356 -25.34 -7.81 4.31
C LEU A 356 -25.88 -6.62 5.11
N LEU A 357 -27.20 -6.54 5.27
CA LEU A 357 -27.82 -5.56 6.16
C LEU A 357 -27.28 -5.73 7.59
N GLN A 358 -27.26 -6.98 8.10
CA GLN A 358 -26.72 -7.30 9.42
C GLN A 358 -25.28 -6.81 9.61
N ALA A 359 -24.38 -7.14 8.69
CA ALA A 359 -22.98 -6.72 8.73
C ALA A 359 -22.85 -5.19 8.66
N ALA A 360 -23.61 -4.52 7.79
CA ALA A 360 -23.59 -3.06 7.66
C ALA A 360 -24.03 -2.34 8.95
N MET A 361 -24.95 -2.93 9.71
CA MET A 361 -25.41 -2.37 10.99
C MET A 361 -24.42 -2.61 12.14
N GLN A 362 -23.53 -3.62 12.02
CA GLN A 362 -22.50 -3.88 13.02
C GLN A 362 -21.27 -2.95 12.89
N CYS A 363 -21.15 -2.23 11.78
CA CYS A 363 -20.10 -1.23 11.55
C CYS A 363 -20.23 -0.08 12.56
N LYS A 364 -19.26 0.05 13.48
CA LYS A 364 -19.31 0.97 14.64
C LYS A 364 -19.08 2.44 14.30
N SER A 365 -18.60 2.77 13.11
CA SER A 365 -18.24 4.13 12.73
C SER A 365 -19.42 4.97 12.23
N ASP A 366 -19.31 6.28 12.36
CA ASP A 366 -20.37 7.27 12.14
C ASP A 366 -20.66 7.67 10.66
N PRO A 367 -20.48 6.75 9.67
CA PRO A 367 -21.32 6.80 8.47
C PRO A 367 -21.85 5.43 8.00
N TRP A 368 -22.17 4.48 8.89
CA TRP A 368 -22.84 3.22 8.50
C TRP A 368 -24.15 3.41 7.72
N CYS A 369 -24.77 4.60 7.82
CA CYS A 369 -25.90 5.00 6.98
C CYS A 369 -25.60 4.86 5.48
N ARG A 370 -24.35 5.05 5.03
CA ARG A 370 -24.05 5.00 3.59
C ARG A 370 -24.06 3.58 3.04
N PRO A 371 -23.30 2.59 3.58
CA PRO A 371 -23.42 1.20 3.12
C PRO A 371 -24.86 0.70 3.21
N LEU A 372 -25.55 0.98 4.32
CA LEU A 372 -26.94 0.59 4.50
C LEU A 372 -27.85 1.19 3.41
N SER A 373 -27.70 2.48 3.08
CA SER A 373 -28.46 3.10 2.01
C SER A 373 -28.27 2.45 0.66
N THR A 374 -27.08 1.93 0.37
CA THR A 374 -26.80 1.29 -0.93
C THR A 374 -27.33 -0.13 -0.95
N ILE A 375 -27.16 -0.89 0.14
CA ILE A 375 -27.71 -2.25 0.26
C ILE A 375 -29.24 -2.22 0.18
N MET A 376 -29.88 -1.20 0.77
CA MET A 376 -31.33 -1.00 0.68
C MET A 376 -31.85 -0.72 -0.75
N LYS A 377 -30.98 -0.53 -1.74
CA LYS A 377 -31.36 -0.41 -3.17
C LYS A 377 -31.38 -1.75 -3.91
N LEU A 378 -30.93 -2.84 -3.28
CA LEU A 378 -30.96 -4.16 -3.88
C LEU A 378 -32.41 -4.62 -4.12
N PRO A 379 -32.74 -5.22 -5.28
CA PRO A 379 -34.08 -5.73 -5.55
C PRO A 379 -34.57 -6.73 -4.49
N ALA A 380 -33.68 -7.60 -4.02
CA ALA A 380 -33.96 -8.62 -3.01
C ALA A 380 -34.34 -8.09 -1.63
N VAL A 381 -34.21 -6.78 -1.38
CA VAL A 381 -34.70 -6.13 -0.15
C VAL A 381 -36.21 -6.26 -0.01
N VAL A 382 -36.95 -6.24 -1.13
CA VAL A 382 -38.42 -6.40 -1.14
C VAL A 382 -38.82 -7.84 -0.77
N GLU A 383 -37.92 -8.79 -0.97
CA GLU A 383 -38.11 -10.22 -0.71
C GLU A 383 -37.54 -10.68 0.63
N LEU A 384 -37.08 -9.75 1.48
CA LEU A 384 -36.64 -10.08 2.84
C LEU A 384 -37.76 -10.75 3.61
N ASN A 385 -37.44 -11.78 4.38
CA ASN A 385 -38.41 -12.40 5.29
C ASN A 385 -38.59 -11.56 6.58
N ALA A 386 -39.69 -11.79 7.28
CA ALA A 386 -40.03 -11.09 8.52
C ALA A 386 -38.90 -11.16 9.56
N SER A 387 -38.27 -12.34 9.73
CA SER A 387 -37.16 -12.53 10.67
C SER A 387 -35.96 -11.64 10.36
N ALA A 388 -35.59 -11.49 9.08
CA ALA A 388 -34.50 -10.61 8.66
C ALA A 388 -34.83 -9.13 8.94
N ILE A 389 -36.08 -8.70 8.69
CA ILE A 389 -36.54 -7.35 9.02
C ILE A 389 -36.46 -7.12 10.53
N VAL A 390 -36.96 -8.06 11.34
CA VAL A 390 -36.95 -7.96 12.81
C VAL A 390 -35.52 -7.83 13.34
N ARG A 391 -34.61 -8.72 12.91
CA ARG A 391 -33.19 -8.65 13.28
C ARG A 391 -32.55 -7.33 12.89
N ALA A 392 -32.86 -6.82 11.70
CA ALA A 392 -32.31 -5.56 11.21
C ALA A 392 -32.78 -4.36 12.05
N VAL A 393 -34.08 -4.26 12.30
CA VAL A 393 -34.66 -3.19 13.11
C VAL A 393 -34.12 -3.26 14.54
N CYS A 394 -34.08 -4.44 15.17
CA CYS A 394 -33.49 -4.63 16.50
C CYS A 394 -32.04 -4.16 16.56
N THR A 395 -31.24 -4.49 15.54
CA THR A 395 -29.82 -4.08 15.47
C THR A 395 -29.71 -2.56 15.32
N ILE A 396 -30.47 -1.94 14.42
CA ILE A 396 -30.47 -0.46 14.28
C ILE A 396 -30.86 0.21 15.60
N THR A 397 -31.89 -0.32 16.27
CA THR A 397 -32.31 0.18 17.57
C THR A 397 -31.27 -0.07 18.65
N SER A 398 -30.36 -1.03 18.53
CA SER A 398 -29.36 -1.35 19.58
C SER A 398 -27.98 -0.68 19.43
N ILE A 399 -27.68 0.08 18.36
CA ILE A 399 -26.35 0.74 18.16
C ILE A 399 -26.21 2.10 18.88
N ASN A 400 -25.43 2.24 19.97
CA ASN A 400 -25.48 3.46 20.80
C ASN A 400 -24.60 4.55 20.19
N THR A 401 -25.16 5.53 19.47
CA THR A 401 -24.38 6.70 19.04
C THR A 401 -25.09 8.00 19.40
N ASP A 402 -24.36 8.84 20.13
CA ASP A 402 -24.76 10.19 20.49
C ASP A 402 -24.55 11.07 19.24
N GLY A 403 -25.60 11.38 18.48
CA GLY A 403 -25.53 12.45 17.47
C GLY A 403 -26.29 12.26 16.14
N TYR A 404 -26.66 11.03 15.74
CA TYR A 404 -27.23 10.79 14.39
C TYR A 404 -28.51 9.95 14.40
N THR A 405 -29.60 10.48 14.96
CA THR A 405 -30.90 9.76 15.06
C THR A 405 -31.74 9.83 13.78
N ALA A 406 -31.56 10.85 12.94
CA ALA A 406 -32.41 11.08 11.76
C ALA A 406 -32.27 10.01 10.68
N GLY A 407 -31.04 9.67 10.26
CA GLY A 407 -30.81 8.65 9.23
C GLY A 407 -31.31 7.27 9.64
N ARG A 408 -31.11 6.89 10.90
CA ARG A 408 -31.56 5.61 11.47
C ARG A 408 -33.05 5.42 11.36
N ARG A 409 -33.80 6.46 11.73
CA ARG A 409 -35.25 6.47 11.64
C ARG A 409 -35.71 6.19 10.22
N ASP A 410 -35.12 6.86 9.24
CA ASP A 410 -35.52 6.72 7.85
C ASP A 410 -35.27 5.28 7.33
N TYR A 411 -34.25 4.57 7.86
CA TYR A 411 -34.04 3.15 7.56
C TYR A 411 -35.03 2.22 8.23
N VAL A 412 -35.32 2.43 9.52
CA VAL A 412 -36.33 1.62 10.22
C VAL A 412 -37.70 1.79 9.57
N GLU A 413 -38.08 3.02 9.21
CA GLU A 413 -39.29 3.30 8.46
C GLU A 413 -39.33 2.55 7.13
N ARG A 414 -38.23 2.55 6.37
CA ARG A 414 -38.15 1.81 5.10
C ARG A 414 -38.27 0.30 5.29
N LEU A 415 -37.61 -0.26 6.30
CA LEU A 415 -37.66 -1.69 6.61
C LEU A 415 -39.07 -2.13 7.03
N LEU A 416 -39.72 -1.37 7.91
CA LEU A 416 -41.08 -1.65 8.38
C LEU A 416 -42.16 -1.41 7.31
N ARG A 417 -41.82 -0.76 6.19
CA ARG A 417 -42.69 -0.61 5.02
C ARG A 417 -42.55 -1.72 3.99
N LEU A 418 -41.61 -2.66 4.16
CA LEU A 418 -41.46 -3.78 3.24
C LEU A 418 -42.65 -4.74 3.36
N PRO A 419 -43.04 -5.44 2.28
CA PRO A 419 -44.21 -6.32 2.30
C PRO A 419 -44.17 -7.38 3.41
N ALA A 420 -43.00 -7.96 3.67
CA ALA A 420 -42.84 -8.96 4.73
C ALA A 420 -42.95 -8.40 6.16
N ALA A 421 -42.97 -7.08 6.35
CA ALA A 421 -43.26 -6.50 7.65
C ALA A 421 -44.71 -6.80 8.08
N ALA A 422 -45.62 -7.01 7.12
CA ALA A 422 -47.00 -7.40 7.40
C ALA A 422 -47.14 -8.83 7.94
N THR A 423 -46.11 -9.68 7.78
CA THR A 423 -46.09 -11.07 8.28
C THR A 423 -45.27 -11.24 9.56
N ILE A 424 -44.79 -10.13 10.15
CA ILE A 424 -44.12 -10.15 11.46
C ILE A 424 -45.10 -10.65 12.51
N SER A 425 -44.67 -11.57 13.37
CA SER A 425 -45.51 -12.12 14.43
C SER A 425 -45.76 -11.11 15.56
N SER A 426 -46.78 -11.35 16.40
CA SER A 426 -47.01 -10.52 17.58
C SER A 426 -45.87 -10.63 18.61
N GLU A 427 -45.22 -11.80 18.71
CA GLU A 427 -44.04 -12.02 19.54
C GLU A 427 -42.84 -11.19 19.05
N ASP A 428 -42.56 -11.22 17.74
CA ASP A 428 -41.50 -10.40 17.15
C ASP A 428 -41.81 -8.90 17.28
N THR A 429 -43.09 -8.51 17.16
CA THR A 429 -43.53 -7.13 17.37
C THR A 429 -43.29 -6.69 18.82
N GLU A 430 -43.56 -7.55 19.80
CA GLU A 430 -43.21 -7.31 21.20
C GLU A 430 -41.69 -7.12 21.35
N HIS A 431 -40.89 -8.00 20.75
CA HIS A 431 -39.43 -7.92 20.81
C HIS A 431 -38.89 -6.61 20.18
N LEU A 432 -39.48 -6.16 19.06
CA LEU A 432 -39.17 -4.88 18.43
C LEU A 432 -39.48 -3.70 19.34
N LEU A 433 -40.65 -3.71 20.00
CA LEU A 433 -41.04 -2.67 20.95
C LEU A 433 -40.07 -2.64 22.15
N GLN A 434 -39.72 -3.80 22.70
CA GLN A 434 -38.77 -3.88 23.81
C GLN A 434 -37.39 -3.35 23.41
N ALA A 435 -36.86 -3.74 22.24
CA ALA A 435 -35.58 -3.25 21.74
C ALA A 435 -35.56 -1.74 21.50
N ALA A 436 -36.68 -1.17 21.03
CA ALA A 436 -36.83 0.26 20.84
C ALA A 436 -36.97 1.05 22.16
N ILE A 437 -37.52 0.43 23.21
CA ILE A 437 -37.72 1.05 24.54
C ILE A 437 -36.49 0.97 25.44
N GLN A 438 -35.70 -0.10 25.37
CA GLN A 438 -34.46 -0.29 26.15
C GLN A 438 -33.32 0.68 25.78
N ARG A 439 -33.65 1.74 25.06
CA ARG A 439 -32.77 2.69 24.39
C ARG A 439 -33.01 4.07 24.98
N LYS A 440 -31.92 4.79 25.30
CA LYS A 440 -31.96 6.18 25.81
C LYS A 440 -32.96 7.04 25.00
N PRO A 441 -33.64 8.01 25.63
CA PRO A 441 -34.91 8.56 25.14
C PRO A 441 -34.76 9.60 24.02
N GLY A 442 -33.54 9.77 23.50
CA GLY A 442 -33.29 10.53 22.27
C GLY A 442 -33.56 9.76 20.98
N VAL A 443 -33.60 8.41 21.03
CA VAL A 443 -33.74 7.58 19.83
C VAL A 443 -35.21 7.45 19.42
N CYS A 444 -35.64 8.42 18.61
CA CYS A 444 -36.79 8.45 17.71
C CYS A 444 -38.05 7.68 18.13
N PHE A 445 -38.90 8.36 18.90
CA PHE A 445 -40.34 8.08 19.06
C PHE A 445 -41.05 7.62 17.78
N LYS A 446 -40.70 8.22 16.64
CA LYS A 446 -41.22 7.81 15.33
C LYS A 446 -41.00 6.33 15.01
N THR A 447 -39.91 5.72 15.50
CA THR A 447 -39.67 4.27 15.37
C THR A 447 -40.75 3.46 16.08
N LEU A 448 -41.10 3.82 17.32
CA LEU A 448 -42.21 3.19 18.05
C LEU A 448 -43.52 3.37 17.31
N ASP A 449 -43.75 4.54 16.70
CA ASP A 449 -44.96 4.78 15.88
C ASP A 449 -45.04 3.83 14.69
N PHE A 450 -43.93 3.58 14.00
CA PHE A 450 -43.90 2.63 12.89
C PHE A 450 -44.10 1.18 13.35
N ILE A 451 -43.52 0.78 14.49
CA ILE A 451 -43.72 -0.57 15.04
C ILE A 451 -45.19 -0.78 15.44
N LEU A 452 -45.81 0.23 16.03
CA LEU A 452 -47.23 0.19 16.42
C LEU A 452 -48.21 0.24 15.22
N GLN A 453 -47.72 0.57 14.02
CA GLN A 453 -48.50 0.49 12.78
C GLN A 453 -48.47 -0.89 12.13
N LEU A 454 -47.65 -1.82 12.63
CA LEU A 454 -47.62 -3.19 12.11
C LEU A 454 -48.95 -3.90 12.40
N PRO A 455 -49.48 -4.73 11.47
CA PRO A 455 -50.73 -5.48 11.69
C PRO A 455 -50.71 -6.30 12.99
N ALA A 456 -49.60 -6.96 13.28
CA ALA A 456 -49.43 -7.79 14.48
C ALA A 456 -49.40 -7.01 15.80
N ALA A 457 -49.27 -5.67 15.76
CA ALA A 457 -49.38 -4.85 16.97
C ALA A 457 -50.79 -4.93 17.58
N VAL A 458 -51.81 -5.14 16.74
CA VAL A 458 -53.21 -5.33 17.18
C VAL A 458 -53.40 -6.66 17.93
N GLU A 459 -52.56 -7.64 17.62
CA GLU A 459 -52.58 -9.01 18.18
C GLU A 459 -51.68 -9.18 19.41
N LEU A 460 -51.02 -8.11 19.87
CA LEU A 460 -50.19 -8.15 21.08
C LEU A 460 -51.04 -8.60 22.27
N SER A 461 -50.52 -9.50 23.10
CA SER A 461 -51.22 -9.89 24.32
C SER A 461 -51.22 -8.76 25.36
N ALA A 462 -52.21 -8.75 26.26
CA ALA A 462 -52.22 -7.88 27.43
C ALA A 462 -50.90 -7.95 28.22
N GLY A 463 -50.37 -9.16 28.41
CA GLY A 463 -49.08 -9.39 29.06
C GLY A 463 -47.88 -8.77 28.32
N ALA A 464 -47.87 -8.84 26.99
CA ALA A 464 -46.85 -8.20 26.15
C ALA A 464 -46.85 -6.67 26.33
N ILE A 465 -48.05 -6.07 26.34
CA ILE A 465 -48.22 -4.63 26.56
C ILE A 465 -47.70 -4.24 27.95
N VAL A 466 -48.08 -4.98 29.00
CA VAL A 466 -47.64 -4.74 30.38
C VAL A 466 -46.10 -4.85 30.50
N ARG A 467 -45.49 -5.89 29.93
CA ARG A 467 -44.02 -6.09 29.92
C ARG A 467 -43.30 -4.95 29.22
N THR A 468 -43.80 -4.55 28.06
CA THR A 468 -43.26 -3.46 27.24
C THR A 468 -43.33 -2.11 27.95
N ILE A 469 -44.43 -1.81 28.66
CA ILE A 469 -44.55 -0.59 29.47
C ILE A 469 -43.61 -0.63 30.69
N SER A 470 -43.45 -1.81 31.28
CA SER A 470 -42.65 -2.02 32.49
C SER A 470 -41.15 -1.98 32.22
N SER A 471 -40.69 -2.36 31.03
CA SER A 471 -39.28 -2.29 30.62
C SER A 471 -38.77 -0.87 30.35
N TRP A 472 -39.66 0.14 30.42
CA TRP A 472 -39.30 1.53 30.22
C TRP A 472 -38.69 2.14 31.49
N ASP A 473 -37.37 2.12 31.57
CA ASP A 473 -36.61 2.52 32.77
C ASP A 473 -36.06 3.96 32.72
N ASP A 474 -36.57 4.80 31.81
CA ASP A 474 -35.94 6.08 31.51
C ASP A 474 -36.56 7.27 32.28
N ASP A 475 -35.74 7.94 33.09
CA ASP A 475 -36.06 9.16 33.85
C ASP A 475 -36.00 10.42 32.98
N ASP A 476 -35.40 10.35 31.78
CA ASP A 476 -35.01 11.53 31.01
C ASP A 476 -36.15 12.15 30.15
N CYS A 477 -37.29 11.48 29.94
CA CYS A 477 -38.41 12.10 29.19
C CYS A 477 -39.84 11.60 29.50
N PRO A 478 -40.43 12.00 30.65
CA PRO A 478 -41.68 11.42 31.14
C PRO A 478 -42.93 11.78 30.32
N ALA A 479 -42.97 12.98 29.74
CA ALA A 479 -44.09 13.42 28.91
C ALA A 479 -44.28 12.52 27.68
N ILE A 480 -43.16 12.05 27.12
CA ILE A 480 -43.20 11.23 25.91
C ILE A 480 -43.55 9.78 26.25
N ARG A 481 -43.04 9.26 27.37
CA ARG A 481 -43.51 8.01 27.96
C ARG A 481 -45.03 7.98 28.11
N CYS A 482 -45.63 9.02 28.68
CA CYS A 482 -47.08 9.12 28.84
C CYS A 482 -47.84 9.02 27.50
N GLY A 483 -47.33 9.66 26.45
CA GLY A 483 -47.91 9.61 25.11
C GLY A 483 -47.98 8.19 24.52
N TYR A 484 -46.91 7.42 24.67
CA TYR A 484 -46.84 6.04 24.16
C TYR A 484 -47.57 5.02 25.01
N VAL A 485 -47.52 5.17 26.34
CA VAL A 485 -48.36 4.36 27.23
C VAL A 485 -49.82 4.52 26.83
N LYS A 486 -50.28 5.75 26.54
CA LYS A 486 -51.63 5.98 26.00
C LYS A 486 -51.88 5.30 24.64
N ARG A 487 -50.90 5.25 23.74
CA ARG A 487 -51.05 4.56 22.44
C ARG A 487 -51.10 3.04 22.59
N LEU A 488 -50.24 2.46 23.43
CA LEU A 488 -50.25 1.04 23.77
C LEU A 488 -51.57 0.63 24.44
N LEU A 489 -52.08 1.45 25.36
CA LEU A 489 -53.37 1.22 26.02
C LEU A 489 -54.58 1.42 25.08
N ARG A 490 -54.39 1.93 23.85
CA ARG A 490 -55.44 2.00 22.82
C ARG A 490 -55.49 0.73 21.96
N LEU A 491 -54.53 -0.17 22.07
CA LEU A 491 -54.57 -1.45 21.35
C LEU A 491 -55.72 -2.31 21.90
N PRO A 492 -56.41 -3.11 21.07
CA PRO A 492 -57.58 -3.86 21.52
C PRO A 492 -57.32 -4.79 22.72
N ALA A 493 -56.14 -5.41 22.76
CA ALA A 493 -55.77 -6.28 23.86
C ALA A 493 -55.56 -5.56 25.20
N ALA A 494 -55.39 -4.23 25.21
CA ALA A 494 -55.32 -3.49 26.46
C ALA A 494 -56.65 -3.47 27.21
N ALA A 495 -57.78 -3.69 26.53
CA ALA A 495 -59.10 -3.76 27.16
C ALA A 495 -59.27 -4.97 28.08
N THR A 496 -58.41 -5.99 27.95
CA THR A 496 -58.41 -7.19 28.82
C THR A 496 -57.42 -7.07 29.98
N ILE A 497 -56.62 -5.99 30.04
CA ILE A 497 -55.80 -5.67 31.20
C ILE A 497 -56.73 -5.26 32.35
N SER A 498 -56.50 -5.80 33.54
CA SER A 498 -57.24 -5.43 34.75
C SER A 498 -57.26 -3.90 34.93
N SER A 499 -58.39 -3.34 35.37
CA SER A 499 -58.47 -1.92 35.71
C SER A 499 -57.45 -1.54 36.79
N GLN A 500 -57.13 -2.48 37.68
CA GLN A 500 -56.10 -2.32 38.71
C GLN A 500 -54.70 -2.23 38.11
N ASP A 501 -54.36 -3.12 37.16
CA ASP A 501 -53.05 -3.11 36.48
C ASP A 501 -52.89 -1.87 35.59
N THR A 502 -53.96 -1.47 34.91
CA THR A 502 -53.98 -0.24 34.10
C THR A 502 -53.75 0.99 34.95
N THR A 503 -54.41 1.06 36.12
CA THR A 503 -54.24 2.16 37.08
C THR A 503 -52.82 2.16 37.63
N HIS A 504 -52.27 1.00 37.98
CA HIS A 504 -50.90 0.87 38.48
C HIS A 504 -49.86 1.29 37.43
N LEU A 505 -50.02 0.89 36.16
CA LEU A 505 -49.13 1.29 35.07
C LEU A 505 -49.19 2.79 34.76
N LEU A 506 -50.40 3.38 34.75
CA LEU A 506 -50.56 4.83 34.56
C LEU A 506 -50.02 5.62 35.74
N GLN A 507 -50.26 5.15 36.97
CA GLN A 507 -49.75 5.76 38.19
C GLN A 507 -48.22 5.69 38.23
N ALA A 508 -47.61 4.54 37.95
CA ALA A 508 -46.17 4.39 37.87
C ALA A 508 -45.54 5.31 36.79
N ALA A 509 -46.21 5.48 35.64
CA ALA A 509 -45.76 6.39 34.59
C ALA A 509 -45.91 7.88 35.00
N LEU A 510 -46.95 8.24 35.75
CA LEU A 510 -47.21 9.60 36.22
C LEU A 510 -46.32 9.99 37.41
N GLU A 511 -46.11 9.09 38.37
CA GLU A 511 -45.26 9.31 39.54
C GLU A 511 -43.81 9.55 39.12
N ARG A 512 -43.32 8.84 38.10
CA ARG A 512 -41.99 9.09 37.50
C ARG A 512 -41.95 10.38 36.66
N ALA A 513 -43.10 10.92 36.24
CA ALA A 513 -43.17 12.18 35.50
C ALA A 513 -43.21 13.43 36.38
N ALA A 514 -43.72 13.32 37.60
CA ALA A 514 -43.90 14.42 38.53
C ALA A 514 -42.61 15.15 38.98
N PRO A 515 -41.47 14.48 39.27
CA PRO A 515 -40.30 15.17 39.85
C PRO A 515 -39.61 16.16 38.89
N ALA A 516 -39.72 15.96 37.57
CA ALA A 516 -39.10 16.85 36.58
C ALA A 516 -39.81 18.22 36.46
N ALA A 517 -41.12 18.29 36.72
CA ALA A 517 -41.91 19.51 36.55
C ALA A 517 -41.81 20.47 37.76
N VAL A 518 -41.61 19.94 38.98
CA VAL A 518 -41.53 20.75 40.21
C VAL A 518 -40.15 21.37 40.40
N VAL A 519 -39.08 20.71 39.92
CA VAL A 519 -37.70 21.22 40.05
C VAL A 519 -37.35 22.29 39.00
N GLN A 520 -37.89 22.21 37.76
CA GLN A 520 -37.71 23.27 36.76
C GLN A 520 -38.49 24.56 37.08
N SER A 521 -39.60 24.46 37.83
CA SER A 521 -40.35 25.62 38.32
C SER A 521 -39.68 26.33 39.51
N ALA A 522 -38.82 25.66 40.28
CA ALA A 522 -38.11 26.24 41.41
C ALA A 522 -36.72 26.81 41.03
N ALA A 523 -36.10 26.34 39.95
CA ALA A 523 -34.83 26.86 39.43
C ALA A 523 -34.96 28.16 38.62
N ALA A 524 -36.18 28.55 38.24
CA ALA A 524 -36.50 29.93 37.84
C ALA A 524 -36.65 30.80 39.10
N GLY A 525 -35.56 30.96 39.85
CA GLY A 525 -35.51 31.95 40.92
C GLY A 525 -35.81 33.34 40.34
N PRO A 526 -36.54 34.21 41.08
CA PRO A 526 -36.87 35.54 40.61
C PRO A 526 -35.57 36.34 40.49
N GLY A 527 -35.01 36.38 39.28
CA GLY A 527 -34.04 37.39 38.89
C GLY A 527 -34.73 38.74 39.01
N GLY A 528 -34.49 39.40 40.15
CA GLY A 528 -35.01 40.72 40.45
C GLY A 528 -34.67 41.70 39.34
N ARG A 529 -35.71 42.29 38.78
CA ARG A 529 -35.68 43.68 38.32
C ARG A 529 -36.56 44.47 39.28
N GLY A 530 -35.93 45.37 40.02
CA GLY A 530 -36.55 46.42 40.83
C GLY A 530 -35.41 47.34 41.28
N GLY A 531 -35.46 48.58 40.81
CA GLY A 531 -34.32 49.47 40.58
C GLY A 531 -34.51 50.10 39.20
N ASP A 532 -35.42 51.07 39.04
CA ASP A 532 -36.13 51.84 40.09
C ASP A 532 -37.29 51.13 40.78
#